data_AF-F8SVW1-F1
#
_entry.id   AF-F8SVW1-F1
#
_cell.length_a   1.000
_cell.length_b   1.000
_cell.length_c   1.000
_cell.angle_alpha   90.00
_cell.angle_beta   90.00
_cell.angle_gamma   90.00
#
_symmetry.space_group_name_H-M   'P 1'
#
loop_
_entity.id
_entity.type
_entity.pdbx_description
1 polymer ?
#
loop_
_entity_poly.entity_id
_entity_poly.type
_entity_poly.pdbx_seq_one_letter_code
_entity_poly.pdbx_strand_id
1 'polypeptide(L)' 'MVLAFVGKDESPLASRQECCAVYNLLAMALSGLVAEGLLADSKVDQFNLPKYNPSPQEIMPLVRKVGS' A
#
# COMPACT_ATOMS: atom_id res chain seq x y z
N MET A 1 -8.95 21.65 -10.86
CA MET A 1 -8.03 21.08 -9.85
C MET A 1 -7.26 19.95 -10.49
N VAL A 2 -5.96 19.83 -10.25
CA VAL A 2 -5.13 18.71 -10.74
C VAL A 2 -4.64 17.93 -9.52
N LEU A 3 -4.83 16.61 -9.52
CA LEU A 3 -4.43 15.71 -8.44
C LEU A 3 -3.54 14.60 -9.01
N ALA A 4 -2.49 14.22 -8.27
CA ALA A 4 -1.55 13.16 -8.64
C ALA A 4 -1.26 12.26 -7.43
N PHE A 5 -1.34 10.94 -7.63
CA PHE A 5 -1.15 9.93 -6.58
C PHE A 5 -0.41 8.72 -7.15
N VAL A 6 0.24 7.95 -6.26
CA VAL A 6 0.73 6.61 -6.61
C VAL A 6 -0.48 5.66 -6.60
N GLY A 7 -0.79 5.08 -7.76
CA GLY A 7 -1.91 4.17 -7.94
C GLY A 7 -1.48 2.77 -8.35
N LYS A 8 -2.44 1.86 -8.45
CA LYS A 8 -2.26 0.53 -9.04
C LYS A 8 -2.90 0.48 -10.43
N ASP A 9 -2.29 -0.31 -11.31
CA ASP A 9 -2.89 -0.65 -12.60
C ASP A 9 -3.92 -1.78 -12.43
N GLU A 10 -4.84 -1.90 -13.38
CA GLU A 10 -5.94 -2.88 -13.37
C GLU A 10 -5.53 -4.25 -13.92
N SER A 11 -4.34 -4.34 -14.49
CA SER A 11 -3.84 -5.59 -15.06
C SER A 11 -3.64 -6.64 -13.96
N PRO A 12 -4.15 -7.88 -14.12
CA PRO A 12 -3.85 -8.97 -13.19
C PRO A 12 -2.36 -9.34 -13.19
N LEU A 13 -1.60 -8.90 -14.22
CA LEU A 13 -0.14 -9.02 -14.32
C LEU A 13 0.61 -7.85 -13.69
N ALA A 14 -0.06 -6.70 -13.47
CA ALA A 14 0.43 -5.65 -12.58
C ALA A 14 0.25 -6.16 -11.15
N SER A 15 1.09 -7.13 -10.84
CA SER A 15 1.11 -7.77 -9.55
C SER A 15 1.16 -6.68 -8.47
N ARG A 16 0.47 -6.96 -7.37
CA ARG A 16 0.64 -6.29 -6.06
C ARG A 16 2.12 -5.97 -5.75
N GLN A 17 3.06 -6.69 -6.37
CA GLN A 17 4.50 -6.61 -6.22
C GLN A 17 5.12 -5.25 -6.63
N GLU A 18 4.71 -4.60 -7.71
CA GLU A 18 5.43 -3.41 -8.23
C GLU A 18 5.07 -2.14 -7.44
N CYS A 19 3.77 -1.85 -7.32
CA CYS A 19 3.26 -0.67 -6.60
C CYS A 19 3.54 -0.73 -5.08
N CYS A 20 3.64 -1.94 -4.53
CA CYS A 20 3.88 -2.17 -3.11
C CYS A 20 5.28 -2.76 -2.83
N ALA A 21 6.21 -2.73 -3.78
CA ALA A 21 7.56 -3.30 -3.62
C ALA A 21 8.25 -2.75 -2.36
N VAL A 22 8.14 -1.45 -2.14
CA VAL A 22 8.70 -0.75 -0.97
C VAL A 22 8.09 -1.26 0.34
N TYR A 23 6.79 -1.58 0.35
CA TYR A 23 6.10 -2.09 1.54
C TYR A 23 6.47 -3.54 1.84
N ASN A 24 6.68 -4.35 0.80
CA ASN A 24 7.17 -5.71 0.96
C ASN A 24 8.60 -5.72 1.53
N LEU A 25 9.49 -4.86 1.03
CA LEU A 25 10.85 -4.72 1.57
C LEU A 25 10.84 -4.24 3.02
N LEU A 26 9.96 -3.29 3.35
CA LEU A 26 9.79 -2.84 4.73
C LEU A 26 9.33 -3.98 5.64
N ALA A 27 8.34 -4.76 5.21
CA ALA A 27 7.84 -5.91 5.97
C ALA A 27 8.96 -6.93 6.20
N MET A 28 9.76 -7.24 5.18
CA MET A 28 10.91 -8.15 5.32
C MET A 28 11.95 -7.64 6.32
N ALA A 29 12.27 -6.34 6.28
CA ALA A 29 13.20 -5.74 7.21
C ALA A 29 12.68 -5.81 8.66
N LEU A 30 11.39 -5.53 8.87
CA LEU A 30 10.75 -5.64 10.19
C LEU A 30 10.76 -7.08 10.70
N SER A 31 10.45 -8.07 9.86
CA SER A 31 10.54 -9.49 10.22
C SER A 31 11.97 -9.90 10.58
N GLY A 32 12.98 -9.37 9.89
CA GLY A 32 14.38 -9.59 10.25
C GLY A 32 14.72 -9.08 11.66
N LEU A 33 14.27 -7.87 12.00
CA LEU A 33 14.45 -7.30 13.33
C LEU A 33 13.70 -8.09 14.43
N VAL A 34 12.55 -8.69 14.11
CA VAL A 34 11.85 -9.61 15.03
C VAL A 34 12.67 -10.89 15.24
N ALA A 35 13.24 -11.46 14.18
CA ALA A 35 14.09 -12.65 14.27
C ALA A 35 15.38 -12.40 15.09
N GLU A 36 15.94 -11.19 15.03
CA GLU A 36 17.07 -10.76 15.86
C GLU A 36 16.67 -10.45 17.32
N GLY A 37 15.37 -10.50 17.65
CA GLY A 37 14.86 -10.19 18.99
C GLY A 37 14.87 -8.70 19.34
N LEU A 38 15.10 -7.83 18.34
CA LEU A 38 15.12 -6.36 18.52
C LEU A 38 13.72 -5.75 18.50
N LEU A 39 12.74 -6.48 17.95
CA LEU A 39 11.33 -6.07 17.92
C LEU A 39 10.43 -7.22 18.40
N ALA A 40 9.34 -6.84 19.08
CA ALA A 40 8.29 -7.78 19.43
C ALA A 40 7.39 -8.03 18.21
N ASP A 41 7.11 -9.31 17.94
CA ASP A 41 6.27 -9.76 16.82
C ASP A 41 4.88 -9.08 16.83
N SER A 42 4.27 -8.99 18.01
CA SER A 42 2.97 -8.35 18.20
C SER A 42 2.92 -6.87 17.81
N LYS A 43 4.06 -6.16 17.84
CA LYS A 43 4.14 -4.77 17.38
C LYS A 43 4.13 -4.68 15.86
N VAL A 44 4.76 -5.64 15.18
CA VAL A 44 4.77 -5.69 13.72
C VAL A 44 3.39 -6.07 13.20
N ASP A 45 2.72 -7.04 13.84
CA ASP A 45 1.36 -7.46 13.47
C ASP A 45 0.31 -6.34 13.57
N GLN A 46 0.44 -5.48 14.60
CA GLN A 46 -0.47 -4.35 14.80
C GLN A 46 -0.15 -3.17 13.86
N PHE A 47 1.07 -3.14 13.30
CA PHE A 47 1.52 -2.03 12.49
C PHE A 47 1.09 -2.18 11.04
N ASN A 48 0.17 -1.30 10.62
CA ASN A 48 -0.26 -1.18 9.23
C ASN A 48 0.01 0.23 8.72
N LEU A 49 0.46 0.35 7.47
CA LEU A 49 0.70 1.66 6.86
C LEU A 49 -0.62 2.35 6.50
N PRO A 50 -0.81 3.63 6.85
CA PRO A 50 -2.00 4.39 6.49
C PRO A 50 -1.91 4.90 5.05
N LYS A 51 -1.64 3.98 4.11
CA LYS A 51 -1.49 4.27 2.68
C LYS A 51 -2.30 3.28 1.88
N TYR A 52 -3.04 3.81 0.91
CA TYR A 52 -3.78 3.04 -0.06
C TYR A 52 -3.46 3.60 -1.45
N ASN A 53 -3.09 2.72 -2.37
CA ASN A 53 -2.78 3.06 -3.75
C ASN A 53 -3.97 2.64 -4.60
N PRO A 54 -4.94 3.54 -4.82
CA PRO A 54 -6.16 3.21 -5.53
C PRO A 54 -5.91 3.04 -7.02
N SER A 55 -6.82 2.36 -7.69
CA SER A 55 -6.87 2.32 -9.13
C SER A 55 -7.73 3.45 -9.70
N PRO A 56 -7.59 3.80 -10.99
CA PRO A 56 -8.47 4.76 -11.63
C PRO A 56 -9.95 4.37 -11.53
N GLN A 57 -10.30 3.07 -11.61
CA GLN A 57 -11.69 2.62 -11.48
C GLN A 57 -12.26 2.85 -10.07
N GLU A 58 -11.43 2.81 -9.04
CA GLU A 58 -11.84 3.08 -7.65
C GLU A 58 -12.03 4.60 -7.42
N ILE A 59 -11.18 5.45 -8.01
CA ILE A 59 -11.22 6.91 -7.79
C ILE A 59 -12.31 7.59 -8.61
N MET A 60 -12.46 7.22 -9.89
CA MET A 60 -13.33 7.96 -10.82
C MET A 60 -14.80 8.07 -10.36
N PRO A 61 -15.43 7.02 -9.78
CA PRO A 61 -16.78 7.13 -9.22
C PRO A 61 -16.88 8.11 -8.03
N LEU A 62 -15.85 8.17 -7.18
CA LEU A 62 -15.81 9.09 -6.04
C LEU A 62 -15.77 10.54 -6.50
N VAL A 63 -14.93 10.83 -7.50
CA VAL A 63 -14.85 12.18 -8.11
C VAL A 63 -16.19 12.57 -8.71
N ARG A 64 -16.86 11.67 -9.44
CA ARG A 64 -18.18 11.93 -10.03
C ARG A 64 -19.26 12.17 -8.97
N LYS A 65 -19.24 11.42 -7.86
CA LYS A 65 -20.21 11.57 -6.76
C LYS A 65 -20.09 12.92 -6.05
N VAL A 66 -18.85 13.38 -5.83
CA VAL A 66 -18.59 14.62 -5.08
C VAL A 66 -18.66 15.86 -5.99
N GLY A 67 -18.48 15.70 -7.31
CA GLY A 67 -18.45 16.78 -8.29
C GLY A 67 -19.77 17.09 -9.02
N SER A 68 -20.93 16.73 -8.45
CA SER A 68 -22.21 17.42 -8.75
C SER A 68 -22.40 18.61 -7.82
#